data_AF-A0A357TFA2-F1
#
_entry.id   AF-A0A357TFA2-F1
#
_cell.length_a   1.000
_cell.length_b   1.000
_cell.length_c   1.000
_cell.angle_alpha   90.00
_cell.angle_beta   90.00
_cell.angle_gamma   90.00
#
_symmetry.space_group_name_H-M   'P 1'
#
loop_
_entity.id
_entity.type
_entity.pdbx_description
1 polymer ?
#
loop_
_entity_poly.entity_id
_entity_poly.type
_entity_poly.pdbx_seq_one_letter_code
_entity_poly.pdbx_strand_id
1 'polypeptide(L)'
;GHVDFTAEVERSMRVLDGAVAVFCGVAGVQPQSETVWRQATKYDVPRIAFINKMDRTGADFSKAVSDLRNKLGAEAHPVGIPVGAEDQLRGVVDVVNQKALIYDPDDETGIKYEITE
;
A
#
# COMPACT_ATOMS: atom_id res chain seq x y z
N GLY A 1 -12.38 -4.20 1.37
CA GLY A 1 -13.52 -5.14 1.48
C GLY A 1 -14.64 -4.67 0.58
N HIS A 2 -15.70 -5.45 0.40
CA HIS A 2 -16.93 -4.99 -0.25
C HIS A 2 -17.85 -4.32 0.79
N VAL A 3 -18.70 -3.38 0.37
CA VAL A 3 -19.48 -2.54 1.30
C VAL A 3 -20.44 -3.36 2.15
N ASP A 4 -20.94 -4.46 1.58
CA ASP A 4 -21.85 -5.37 2.27
C ASP A 4 -21.20 -6.14 3.43
N PHE A 5 -19.86 -6.16 3.53
CA PHE A 5 -19.13 -6.86 4.60
C PHE A 5 -18.58 -5.92 5.68
N THR A 6 -19.20 -4.76 5.86
CA THR A 6 -18.73 -3.76 6.82
C THR A 6 -18.80 -4.25 8.26
N ALA A 7 -19.76 -5.12 8.60
CA ALA A 7 -19.91 -5.70 9.94
C ALA A 7 -18.80 -6.73 10.26
N GLU A 8 -18.39 -7.53 9.28
CA GLU A 8 -17.28 -8.47 9.38
C GLU A 8 -15.97 -7.71 9.61
N VAL A 9 -15.73 -6.65 8.83
CA VAL A 9 -14.54 -5.81 9.00
C VAL A 9 -14.52 -5.18 10.39
N GLU A 10 -15.64 -4.63 10.87
CA GLU A 10 -15.70 -4.04 12.20
C GLU A 10 -15.41 -5.06 13.31
N ARG A 11 -15.96 -6.28 13.20
CA ARG A 11 -15.69 -7.35 14.18
C ARG A 11 -14.22 -7.76 14.20
N SER A 12 -13.60 -7.87 13.03
CA SER A 12 -12.17 -8.17 12.93
C SER A 12 -11.31 -7.08 13.56
N MET A 13 -11.63 -5.81 13.33
CA MET A 13 -10.85 -4.68 13.89
C MET A 13 -10.86 -4.63 15.42
N ARG A 14 -11.80 -5.29 16.11
CA ARG A 14 -11.85 -5.33 17.59
C ARG A 14 -10.90 -6.34 18.22
N VAL A 15 -10.40 -7.30 17.43
CA VAL A 15 -9.64 -8.46 17.95
C VAL A 15 -8.24 -8.56 17.36
N LEU A 16 -7.93 -7.74 16.36
CA LEU A 16 -6.63 -7.75 15.69
C LEU A 16 -5.65 -6.81 16.39
N ASP A 17 -4.42 -7.29 16.55
CA ASP A 17 -3.29 -6.48 17.04
C ASP A 17 -2.68 -5.58 15.96
N GLY A 18 -3.10 -5.75 14.70
CA GLY A 18 -2.62 -4.96 13.58
C GLY A 18 -3.32 -5.30 12.26
N ALA A 19 -3.19 -4.41 11.28
CA ALA A 19 -3.78 -4.62 9.95
C ALA A 19 -2.89 -4.09 8.82
N VAL A 20 -2.99 -4.72 7.66
CA VAL A 20 -2.41 -4.21 6.40
C VAL A 20 -3.52 -3.61 5.56
N ALA A 21 -3.46 -2.31 5.34
CA ALA A 21 -4.40 -1.58 4.50
C ALA A 21 -3.87 -1.50 3.06
N VAL A 22 -4.51 -2.20 2.14
CA VAL A 22 -4.11 -2.24 0.73
C VAL A 22 -4.83 -1.15 -0.07
N PHE A 23 -4.06 -0.32 -0.78
CA PHE A 23 -4.54 0.74 -1.65
C PHE A 23 -4.13 0.46 -3.10
N CYS A 24 -4.88 1.03 -4.05
CA CYS A 24 -4.56 0.90 -5.47
C CYS A 24 -3.73 2.10 -5.93
N GLY A 25 -2.58 1.89 -6.59
CA GLY A 25 -1.74 2.96 -7.12
C GLY A 25 -2.45 3.86 -8.14
N VAL A 26 -3.47 3.35 -8.83
CA VAL A 26 -4.27 4.12 -9.79
C VAL A 26 -5.39 4.92 -9.10
N ALA A 27 -6.18 4.25 -8.26
CA ALA A 27 -7.39 4.83 -7.68
C ALA A 27 -7.13 5.61 -6.38
N GLY A 28 -6.01 5.37 -5.71
CA GLY A 28 -5.67 5.96 -4.42
C GLY A 28 -6.67 5.58 -3.33
N VAL A 29 -6.99 6.57 -2.49
CA VAL A 29 -7.98 6.43 -1.42
C VAL A 29 -9.39 6.62 -1.99
N GLN A 30 -10.24 5.64 -1.72
CA GLN A 30 -11.65 5.59 -2.09
C GLN A 30 -12.56 5.76 -0.85
N PRO A 31 -13.84 6.16 -1.02
CA PRO A 31 -14.77 6.35 0.09
C PRO A 31 -14.86 5.14 1.02
N GLN A 32 -14.78 3.93 0.45
CA GLN A 32 -14.82 2.72 1.25
C GLN A 32 -13.55 2.50 2.09
N SER A 33 -12.37 2.79 1.54
CA SER A 33 -11.13 2.70 2.31
C SER A 33 -11.12 3.71 3.46
N GLU A 34 -11.79 4.86 3.32
CA GLU A 34 -11.97 5.81 4.43
C GLU A 34 -12.82 5.21 5.55
N THR A 35 -13.93 4.54 5.23
CA THR A 35 -14.78 3.88 6.24
C THR A 35 -14.00 2.82 7.02
N VAL A 36 -13.26 1.96 6.31
CA VAL A 36 -12.42 0.94 6.96
C VAL A 36 -11.30 1.58 7.79
N TRP A 37 -10.71 2.67 7.29
CA TRP A 37 -9.67 3.40 8.02
C TRP A 37 -10.20 4.02 9.32
N ARG A 38 -11.42 4.57 9.30
CA ARG A 38 -12.08 5.09 10.51
C ARG A 38 -12.38 3.98 11.50
N GLN A 39 -12.82 2.81 11.05
CA GLN A 39 -13.05 1.66 11.92
C GLN A 39 -11.77 1.20 12.60
N ALA A 40 -10.66 1.08 11.86
CA ALA A 40 -9.38 0.70 12.45
C ALA A 40 -8.84 1.77 13.41
N THR A 41 -9.08 3.05 13.13
CA THR A 41 -8.72 4.17 14.02
C THR A 41 -9.54 4.15 15.31
N LYS A 42 -10.84 3.81 15.24
CA LYS A 42 -11.72 3.71 16.42
C LYS A 42 -11.25 2.68 17.45
N TYR A 43 -10.57 1.62 16.99
CA TYR A 43 -10.05 0.56 17.86
C TYR A 43 -8.53 0.63 18.03
N ASP A 44 -7.91 1.78 17.67
CA ASP A 44 -6.47 2.03 17.79
C ASP A 44 -5.58 0.94 17.16
N VAL A 45 -6.05 0.30 16.09
CA VAL A 45 -5.34 -0.80 15.44
C VAL A 45 -4.11 -0.24 14.69
N PRO A 46 -2.89 -0.68 15.03
CA PRO A 46 -1.68 -0.35 14.28
C PRO A 46 -1.75 -0.84 12.84
N ARG A 47 -1.27 -0.04 11.90
CA ARG A 47 -1.48 -0.31 10.47
C ARG A 47 -0.26 -0.05 9.61
N ILE A 48 -0.10 -0.88 8.59
CA ILE A 48 0.82 -0.65 7.46
C ILE A 48 -0.02 -0.41 6.22
N ALA A 49 0.32 0.63 5.44
CA ALA A 49 -0.29 0.88 4.14
C ALA A 49 0.55 0.21 3.04
N PHE A 50 -0.10 -0.57 2.18
CA PHE A 50 0.53 -1.21 1.03
C PHE A 50 -0.11 -0.69 -0.26
N ILE A 51 0.67 0.00 -1.10
CA ILE A 51 0.21 0.50 -2.40
C ILE A 51 0.46 -0.59 -3.45
N ASN A 52 -0.63 -1.17 -3.94
CA ASN A 52 -0.62 -2.28 -4.89
C ASN A 52 -1.00 -1.80 -6.30
N LYS A 53 -0.79 -2.66 -7.30
CA LYS A 53 -1.12 -2.44 -8.71
C LYS A 53 -0.33 -1.29 -9.34
N MET A 54 0.94 -1.18 -8.98
CA MET A 54 1.85 -0.18 -9.53
C MET A 54 2.24 -0.46 -10.99
N ASP A 55 1.96 -1.68 -11.47
CA ASP A 55 2.12 -2.16 -12.86
C ASP A 55 1.02 -1.65 -13.82
N ARG A 56 -0.03 -1.02 -13.30
CA ARG A 56 -1.16 -0.57 -14.11
C ARG A 56 -0.98 0.84 -14.64
N THR A 57 -1.46 1.08 -15.85
CA THR A 57 -1.54 2.42 -16.44
C THR A 57 -2.26 3.42 -15.52
N GLY A 58 -1.64 4.57 -15.32
CA GLY A 58 -2.09 5.63 -14.42
C GLY A 58 -1.73 5.41 -12.95
N ALA A 59 -0.83 4.46 -12.64
CA ALA A 59 -0.37 4.24 -11.28
C ALA A 59 0.59 5.35 -10.84
N ASP A 60 0.27 5.98 -9.71
CA ASP A 60 1.07 7.07 -9.14
C ASP A 60 1.22 6.88 -7.63
N PHE A 61 2.42 6.45 -7.23
CA PHE A 61 2.76 6.22 -5.82
C PHE A 61 2.73 7.51 -5.01
N SER A 62 3.28 8.61 -5.54
CA SER A 62 3.35 9.89 -4.85
C SER A 62 1.95 10.45 -4.59
N LYS A 63 1.06 10.33 -5.58
CA LYS A 63 -0.35 10.69 -5.43
C LYS A 63 -1.04 9.80 -4.40
N ALA A 64 -0.84 8.49 -4.41
CA ALA A 64 -1.42 7.58 -3.43
C ALA A 64 -0.98 7.93 -1.99
N VAL A 65 0.30 8.24 -1.79
CA VAL A 65 0.83 8.71 -0.49
C VAL A 65 0.21 10.05 -0.08
N SER A 66 0.08 10.99 -1.02
CA SER A 66 -0.58 12.28 -0.77
C SER A 66 -2.05 12.10 -0.37
N ASP A 67 -2.77 11.19 -1.03
CA ASP A 67 -4.14 10.84 -0.71
C ASP A 67 -4.28 10.27 0.71
N LEU A 68 -3.37 9.40 1.14
CA LEU A 68 -3.36 8.88 2.51
C LEU A 68 -3.23 10.01 3.53
N ARG A 69 -2.34 10.97 3.30
CA ARG A 69 -2.15 12.12 4.19
C ARG A 69 -3.37 13.03 4.22
N ASN A 70 -3.86 13.42 3.04
CA ASN A 70 -4.88 14.46 2.92
C ASN A 70 -6.30 13.95 3.21
N LYS A 71 -6.65 12.73 2.79
CA LYS A 71 -8.01 12.19 2.93
C LYS A 71 -8.18 11.39 4.21
N LEU A 72 -7.16 10.63 4.63
CA LEU A 72 -7.24 9.80 5.84
C LEU A 72 -6.65 10.48 7.08
N GLY A 73 -5.95 11.60 6.92
CA GLY A 73 -5.20 12.22 8.02
C GLY A 73 -4.06 11.34 8.53
N ALA A 74 -3.55 10.42 7.69
CA ALA A 74 -2.55 9.45 8.10
C ALA A 74 -1.14 10.05 8.06
N GLU A 75 -0.32 9.74 9.06
CA GLU A 75 1.12 10.00 9.06
C GLU A 75 1.83 8.98 8.14
N ALA A 76 1.60 9.10 6.83
CA ALA A 76 2.15 8.16 5.85
C ALA A 76 3.61 8.47 5.55
N HIS A 77 4.51 7.61 6.02
CA HIS A 77 5.95 7.66 5.76
C HIS A 77 6.37 6.50 4.84
N PRO A 78 6.80 6.78 3.59
CA PRO A 78 7.26 5.74 2.68
C PRO A 78 8.51 5.02 3.21
N VAL A 79 8.41 3.71 3.38
CA VAL A 79 9.55 2.83 3.71
C VAL A 79 10.07 2.08 2.48
N GLY A 80 9.21 1.89 1.48
CA GLY A 80 9.55 1.36 0.16
C GLY A 80 9.08 2.32 -0.92
N ILE A 81 9.96 2.66 -1.86
CA ILE A 81 9.64 3.54 -2.99
C ILE A 81 9.74 2.72 -4.28
N PRO A 82 8.67 2.55 -5.06
CA PRO A 82 8.74 1.77 -6.29
C PRO A 82 9.71 2.42 -7.28
N VAL A 83 10.50 1.59 -7.95
CA VAL A 83 11.37 1.99 -9.06
C VAL A 83 10.57 1.85 -10.35
N GLY A 84 10.16 3.00 -10.89
CA GLY A 84 9.26 3.06 -12.04
C GLY A 84 7.80 2.85 -11.66
N ALA A 85 6.95 2.83 -12.68
CA ALA A 85 5.52 2.58 -12.59
C ALA A 85 5.05 2.01 -13.93
N GLU A 86 3.85 1.45 -13.95
CA GLU A 86 3.24 0.85 -15.13
C GLU A 86 4.13 -0.28 -15.70
N ASP A 87 4.35 -0.27 -17.02
CA ASP A 87 5.25 -1.18 -17.73
C ASP A 87 6.73 -1.00 -17.35
N GLN A 88 7.09 0.12 -16.71
CA GLN A 88 8.45 0.42 -16.24
C GLN A 88 8.67 0.04 -14.78
N LEU A 89 7.69 -0.58 -14.10
CA LEU A 89 7.86 -1.07 -12.74
C LEU A 89 8.88 -2.22 -12.73
N ARG A 90 10.02 -1.99 -12.08
CA ARG A 90 11.16 -2.93 -12.11
C ARG A 90 11.78 -3.21 -10.74
N GLY A 91 11.24 -2.62 -9.68
CA GLY A 91 11.85 -2.77 -8.36
C GLY A 91 11.23 -1.90 -7.28
N VAL A 92 11.87 -1.94 -6.12
CA VAL A 92 11.55 -1.08 -4.97
C VAL A 92 12.83 -0.67 -4.25
N VAL A 93 12.96 0.60 -3.92
CA VAL A 93 14.00 1.12 -3.05
C VAL A 93 13.55 0.93 -1.61
N ASP A 94 14.32 0.15 -0.86
CA ASP A 94 14.22 0.06 0.59
C ASP A 94 14.93 1.25 1.21
N VAL A 95 14.14 2.16 1.79
CA VAL A 95 14.63 3.40 2.40
C VAL A 95 15.34 3.13 3.73
N VAL A 96 14.97 2.05 4.43
CA VAL A 96 15.52 1.72 5.75
C VAL A 96 16.94 1.17 5.60
N ASN A 97 17.13 0.25 4.65
CA ASN A 97 18.44 -0.36 4.40
C ASN A 97 19.27 0.40 3.37
N GLN A 98 18.70 1.45 2.74
CA GLN A 98 19.32 2.24 1.66
C GLN A 98 19.78 1.36 0.50
N LYS A 99 18.90 0.48 0.01
CA LYS A 99 19.19 -0.48 -1.06
C LYS A 99 18.06 -0.52 -2.08
N ALA A 100 18.41 -0.70 -3.35
CA ALA A 100 17.45 -0.95 -4.41
C ALA A 100 17.30 -2.46 -4.64
N LEU A 101 16.06 -2.94 -4.56
CA LEU A 101 15.66 -4.29 -4.93
C LEU A 101 15.16 -4.23 -6.37
N ILE A 102 15.91 -4.79 -7.31
CA ILE A 102 15.55 -4.82 -8.73
C ILE A 102 15.07 -6.23 -9.07
N TYR A 103 13.83 -6.35 -9.54
CA TYR A 103 13.24 -7.63 -9.89
C TYR A 103 13.81 -8.15 -11.22
N ASP A 104 14.01 -9.46 -11.30
CA ASP A 104 14.39 -10.12 -12.54
C ASP A 104 13.20 -10.09 -13.52
N PRO A 105 13.32 -9.43 -14.68
CA PRO A 105 12.22 -9.34 -15.65
C PRO A 105 11.82 -10.70 -16.25
N ASP A 106 12.71 -11.70 -16.19
CA ASP A 106 12.47 -13.04 -16.71
C ASP A 106 11.85 -13.99 -15.66
N ASP A 107 11.70 -13.54 -14.41
CA ASP A 107 11.06 -14.31 -13.34
C ASP A 107 9.57 -13.99 -13.22
N GLU A 108 8.73 -14.83 -13.82
CA GLU A 108 7.26 -14.72 -13.72
C GLU A 108 6.73 -14.79 -12.28
N THR A 109 7.51 -15.36 -11.34
CA THR A 109 7.11 -15.44 -9.93
C THR A 109 7.41 -14.15 -9.15
N GLY A 110 8.29 -13.29 -9.67
CA GLY A 110 8.75 -12.06 -9.01
C GLY A 110 9.50 -12.30 -7.70
N ILE A 111 10.06 -13.51 -7.50
CA ILE A 111 10.76 -13.90 -6.27
C ILE A 111 12.24 -13.56 -6.35
N LYS A 112 12.82 -13.62 -7.55
CA LYS A 112 14.22 -13.27 -7.81
C LYS A 112 14.38 -11.77 -7.93
N TYR A 113 15.31 -11.25 -7.15
CA TYR A 113 15.72 -9.85 -7.19
C TYR A 113 17.22 -9.74 -6.95
N GLU A 114 17.81 -8.71 -7.55
CA GLU A 114 19.16 -8.26 -7.26
C GLU A 114 19.12 -7.09 -6.29
N ILE A 115 20.10 -7.04 -5.38
CA ILE A 115 20.26 -5.95 -4.42
C ILE A 115 21.37 -5.05 -4.94
N THR A 116 21.02 -3.81 -5.28
CA THR A 116 21.94 -2.79 -5.77
C THR A 116 22.02 -1.63 -4.77
N GLU A 117 23.18 -0.97 -4.70
CA GLU A 117 23.39 0.25 -3.90
C GLU A 117 22.77 1.49 -4.57
#